data_AF-A0A9J6MUR4-F1
#
_entry.id   AF-A0A9J6MUR4-F1
#
_cell.length_a   1.000
_cell.length_b   1.000
_cell.length_c   1.000
_cell.angle_alpha   90.00
_cell.angle_beta   90.00
_cell.angle_gamma   90.00
#
_symmetry.space_group_name_H-M   'P 1'
#
loop_
_entity.id
_entity.type
_entity.pdbx_description
1 polymer ?
#
loop_
_entity_poly.entity_id
_entity_poly.type
_entity_poly.pdbx_seq_one_letter_code
_entity_poly.pdbx_strand_id
1 'polypeptide(L)'
;MRDILWIVQNTLRVTFRKKKNILLYLFMPLIGIFIALMAYGGDQKMILHVGVVNQDKAEITADTIQFLAGLENVKITELEAGQVQEEIVSGKLDSVITFEKGYSDSVLAGRPDHIQLTSIKGAQVTGFVKSYLYQYIDNISTISRAADGNQQTFQQMYQDYQQSTFQLSTNSLADTSRNKNMTNQTIGFLIMIMLISASNLSEVILLEKEKRTYFRLLSTPINARKYLLANVLVN
;
A
#
# COMPACT_ATOMS: atom_id res chain seq x y z
N MET A 1 24.03 -39.77 -20.80
CA MET A 1 23.86 -39.00 -19.53
C MET A 1 25.19 -38.49 -18.97
N ARG A 2 26.26 -39.29 -18.95
CA ARG A 2 27.59 -38.87 -18.45
C ARG A 2 28.10 -37.56 -19.06
N ASP A 3 27.96 -37.39 -20.38
CA ASP A 3 28.41 -36.17 -21.08
C ASP A 3 27.62 -34.92 -20.65
N ILE A 4 26.31 -35.06 -20.43
CA ILE A 4 25.43 -33.96 -20.01
C ILE A 4 25.83 -33.51 -18.60
N LEU A 5 25.97 -34.47 -17.67
CA LEU A 5 26.40 -34.20 -16.30
C LEU A 5 27.80 -33.59 -16.24
N TRP A 6 28.71 -34.00 -17.13
CA TRP A 6 30.04 -33.42 -17.22
C TRP A 6 30.01 -31.95 -17.64
N ILE A 7 29.20 -31.60 -18.64
CA ILE A 7 29.00 -30.20 -19.05
C ILE A 7 28.37 -29.42 -17.90
N VAL A 8 27.31 -29.94 -17.26
CA VAL A 8 26.64 -29.31 -16.11
C VAL A 8 27.64 -29.00 -14.99
N GLN A 9 28.45 -29.98 -14.58
CA GLN A 9 29.46 -29.80 -13.54
C GLN A 9 30.51 -28.77 -13.93
N ASN A 10 30.98 -28.79 -15.18
CA ASN A 10 31.97 -27.83 -15.65
C ASN A 10 31.39 -26.41 -15.68
N THR A 11 30.17 -26.23 -16.19
CA THR A 11 29.50 -24.93 -16.24
C THR A 11 29.25 -24.38 -14.83
N LEU A 12 28.69 -25.18 -13.91
CA LEU A 12 28.52 -24.78 -12.50
C LEU A 12 29.86 -24.41 -11.85
N ARG A 13 30.91 -25.20 -12.07
CA ARG A 13 32.25 -24.94 -11.51
C ARG A 13 32.83 -23.63 -12.04
N VAL A 14 32.67 -23.33 -13.34
CA VAL A 14 33.15 -22.09 -13.95
C VAL A 14 32.33 -20.90 -13.46
N THR A 15 31.00 -21.02 -13.41
CA THR A 15 30.08 -19.96 -12.96
C THR A 15 30.34 -19.59 -11.51
N PHE A 16 30.47 -20.56 -10.60
CA PHE A 16 30.67 -20.31 -9.16
C PHE A 16 32.15 -20.14 -8.76
N ARG A 17 33.11 -20.24 -9.70
CA ARG A 17 34.52 -19.96 -9.41
C ARG A 17 34.75 -18.51 -8.97
N LYS A 18 33.92 -17.57 -9.44
CA LYS A 18 33.97 -16.16 -9.05
C LYS A 18 33.07 -15.94 -7.82
N LYS A 19 33.64 -15.48 -6.71
CA LYS A 19 32.88 -15.17 -5.47
C LYS A 19 31.73 -14.17 -5.71
N LYS A 20 31.91 -13.22 -6.63
CA LYS A 20 30.87 -12.27 -7.07
C LYS A 20 29.63 -12.97 -7.67
N ASN A 21 29.82 -14.06 -8.40
CA ASN A 21 28.72 -14.80 -9.02
C ASN A 21 27.92 -15.58 -7.97
N ILE A 22 28.58 -16.14 -6.95
CA ILE A 22 27.88 -16.76 -5.80
C ILE A 22 26.97 -15.72 -5.14
N LEU A 23 27.49 -14.51 -4.88
CA LEU A 23 26.70 -13.43 -4.31
C LEU A 23 25.51 -13.05 -5.20
N LEU A 24 25.74 -12.87 -6.50
CA LEU A 24 24.70 -12.48 -7.45
C LEU A 24 23.60 -13.55 -7.59
N TYR A 25 23.94 -14.81 -7.83
CA TYR A 25 22.96 -15.86 -8.12
C TYR A 25 22.22 -16.36 -6.87
N LEU A 26 22.88 -16.37 -5.70
CA LEU A 26 22.26 -16.85 -4.47
C LEU A 26 21.54 -15.73 -3.71
N PHE A 27 22.17 -14.56 -3.54
CA PHE A 27 21.63 -13.52 -2.67
C PHE A 27 20.65 -12.59 -3.41
N MET A 28 20.80 -12.36 -4.72
CA MET A 28 19.91 -11.42 -5.42
C MET A 28 18.43 -11.86 -5.43
N PRO A 29 18.09 -13.14 -5.68
CA PRO A 29 16.72 -13.62 -5.52
C PRO A 29 16.20 -13.49 -4.08
N LEU A 30 17.05 -13.80 -3.09
CA LEU A 30 16.69 -13.70 -1.67
C LEU A 30 16.44 -12.26 -1.25
N ILE A 31 17.22 -11.30 -1.76
CA ILE A 31 17.01 -9.86 -1.53
C ILE A 31 15.67 -9.42 -2.10
N GLY A 32 15.30 -9.87 -3.31
CA GLY A 32 13.99 -9.56 -3.90
C GLY A 32 12.81 -10.08 -3.06
N ILE A 33 12.91 -11.33 -2.59
CA ILE A 33 11.91 -11.91 -1.66
C ILE A 33 11.88 -11.14 -0.35
N PHE A 34 13.04 -10.77 0.20
CA PHE A 34 13.14 -10.03 1.46
C PHE A 34 12.56 -8.62 1.34
N ILE A 35 12.79 -7.92 0.23
CA ILE A 35 12.16 -6.62 -0.05
C ILE A 35 10.64 -6.76 -0.14
N ALA A 36 10.15 -7.77 -0.85
CA ALA A 36 8.70 -8.02 -0.93
C ALA A 36 8.09 -8.33 0.44
N LEU A 37 8.76 -9.15 1.27
CA LEU A 37 8.33 -9.44 2.63
C LEU A 37 8.41 -8.22 3.56
N MET A 38 9.44 -7.39 3.46
CA MET A 38 9.54 -6.14 4.24
C MET A 38 8.44 -5.14 3.85
N ALA A 39 8.21 -4.97 2.54
CA ALA A 39 7.23 -4.02 2.04
C ALA A 39 5.78 -4.44 2.32
N TYR A 40 5.50 -5.76 2.40
CA TYR A 40 4.13 -6.28 2.47
C TYR A 40 3.89 -7.39 3.50
N GLY A 41 4.82 -7.66 4.42
CA GLY A 41 4.73 -8.74 5.41
C GLY A 41 4.20 -8.34 6.79
N GLY A 42 4.22 -7.05 7.16
CA GLY A 42 3.75 -6.59 8.47
C GLY A 42 2.28 -6.19 8.50
N ASP A 43 1.45 -6.75 9.40
CA ASP A 43 0.03 -6.42 9.59
C ASP A 43 -0.19 -4.99 10.14
N GLN A 44 0.32 -3.98 9.43
CA GLN A 44 0.00 -2.60 9.71
C GLN A 44 -1.42 -2.36 9.24
N LYS A 45 -2.36 -2.45 10.18
CA LYS A 45 -3.59 -1.65 10.09
C LYS A 45 -3.14 -0.23 9.72
N MET A 46 -3.56 0.25 8.56
CA MET A 46 -3.23 1.60 8.10
C MET A 46 -3.98 2.56 9.01
N ILE A 47 -3.36 2.95 10.13
CA ILE A 47 -3.88 3.99 11.00
C ILE A 47 -3.67 5.31 10.27
N LEU A 48 -4.76 5.99 9.95
CA LEU A 48 -4.73 7.31 9.36
C LEU A 48 -4.52 8.35 10.47
N HIS A 49 -3.44 9.09 10.38
CA HIS A 49 -3.13 10.19 11.28
C HIS A 49 -3.81 11.46 10.77
N VAL A 50 -4.86 11.90 11.45
CA VAL A 50 -5.66 13.06 11.05
C VAL A 50 -5.45 14.18 12.05
N GLY A 51 -4.93 15.29 11.56
CA GLY A 51 -4.87 16.53 12.31
C GLY A 51 -6.22 17.23 12.36
N VAL A 52 -6.52 17.92 13.46
CA VAL A 52 -7.70 18.77 13.59
C VAL A 52 -7.29 20.15 14.05
N VAL A 53 -7.73 21.17 13.31
CA VAL A 53 -7.66 22.58 13.72
C VAL A 53 -9.06 23.05 14.04
N ASN A 54 -9.33 23.29 15.32
CA ASN A 54 -10.63 23.72 15.79
C ASN A 54 -10.66 25.23 16.07
N GLN A 55 -11.21 26.00 15.12
CA GLN A 55 -11.45 27.44 15.30
C GLN A 55 -12.89 27.74 15.72
N ASP A 56 -13.78 26.74 15.66
CA ASP A 56 -15.21 26.82 15.92
C ASP A 56 -15.56 26.01 17.18
N LYS A 57 -15.46 26.65 18.36
CA LYS A 57 -15.54 26.00 19.67
C LYS A 57 -16.97 25.63 20.13
N ALA A 58 -17.83 25.28 19.19
CA ALA A 58 -19.20 24.85 19.47
C ALA A 58 -19.29 23.32 19.67
N GLU A 59 -20.40 22.88 20.28
CA GLU A 59 -20.65 21.48 20.64
C GLU A 59 -20.66 20.57 19.40
N ILE A 60 -21.25 21.02 18.29
CA ILE A 60 -21.31 20.26 17.03
C ILE A 60 -19.91 19.95 16.49
N THR A 61 -18.97 20.89 16.59
CA THR A 61 -17.58 20.67 16.20
C THR A 61 -16.93 19.62 17.10
N ALA A 62 -17.11 19.72 18.42
CA ALA A 62 -16.58 18.74 19.37
C ALA A 62 -17.13 17.33 19.11
N ASP A 63 -18.43 17.20 18.84
CA ASP A 63 -19.07 15.94 18.51
C ASP A 63 -18.56 15.36 17.19
N THR A 64 -18.33 16.21 16.18
CA THR A 64 -17.74 15.80 14.89
C THR A 64 -16.33 15.23 15.10
N ILE A 65 -15.52 15.88 15.95
CA ILE A 65 -14.17 15.41 16.29
C ILE A 65 -14.24 14.07 17.04
N GLN A 66 -15.17 13.94 18.00
CA GLN A 66 -15.35 12.70 18.76
C GLN A 66 -15.82 11.54 17.86
N PHE A 67 -16.72 11.79 16.92
CA PHE A 67 -17.15 10.81 15.92
C PHE A 67 -15.96 10.28 15.11
N LEU A 68 -15.09 11.17 14.61
CA LEU A 68 -13.90 10.78 13.86
C LEU A 68 -12.88 10.02 14.72
N ALA A 69 -12.72 10.40 15.99
CA ALA A 69 -11.85 9.71 16.93
C ALA A 69 -12.34 8.31 17.31
N GLY A 70 -13.65 8.04 17.15
CA GLY A 70 -14.25 6.72 17.37
C GLY A 70 -14.02 5.71 16.23
N LEU A 71 -13.45 6.13 15.09
CA LEU A 71 -13.19 5.24 13.96
C LEU A 71 -11.95 4.36 14.22
N GLU A 72 -12.07 3.04 14.06
CA GLU A 72 -11.02 2.06 14.44
C GLU A 72 -9.63 2.32 13.84
N ASN A 73 -9.56 2.91 12.64
CA ASN A 73 -8.32 3.13 11.90
C ASN A 73 -7.96 4.62 11.77
N VAL A 74 -8.47 5.48 12.66
CA VAL A 74 -8.18 6.92 12.65
C VAL A 74 -7.60 7.35 13.99
N LYS A 75 -6.51 8.12 13.94
CA LYS A 75 -5.92 8.76 15.12
C LYS A 75 -6.00 10.27 14.95
N ILE A 76 -6.78 10.92 15.81
CA ILE A 76 -6.90 12.38 15.83
C ILE A 76 -5.75 13.00 16.63
N THR A 77 -5.16 14.06 16.09
CA THR A 77 -4.21 14.94 16.78
C THR A 77 -4.72 16.38 16.66
N GLU A 78 -4.90 17.06 17.77
CA GLU A 78 -5.27 18.49 17.75
C GLU A 78 -4.06 19.36 17.46
N LEU A 79 -4.24 20.41 16.65
CA LEU A 79 -3.18 21.26 16.13
C LEU A 79 -3.60 22.72 16.15
N GLU A 80 -2.61 23.59 16.25
CA GLU A 80 -2.81 25.01 15.98
C GLU A 80 -2.72 25.30 14.48
N ALA A 81 -3.46 26.30 14.00
CA ALA A 81 -3.54 26.64 12.57
C ALA A 81 -2.16 26.93 11.91
N GLY A 82 -1.19 27.43 12.68
CA GLY A 82 0.15 27.72 12.20
C GLY A 82 1.02 26.48 11.93
N GLN A 83 0.67 25.31 12.47
CA GLN A 83 1.48 24.08 12.41
C GLN A 83 1.06 23.14 11.27
N VAL A 84 -0.06 23.43 10.62
CA VAL A 84 -0.67 22.58 9.59
C VAL A 84 0.30 22.23 8.47
N GLN A 85 0.97 23.23 7.90
CA GLN A 85 1.86 23.02 6.76
C GLN A 85 3.07 22.16 7.12
N GLU A 86 3.67 22.39 8.29
CA GLU A 86 4.88 21.67 8.74
C GLU A 86 4.58 20.20 9.04
N GLU A 87 3.49 19.93 9.76
CA GLU A 87 3.13 18.57 10.19
C GLU A 87 2.62 17.71 9.03
N ILE A 88 1.97 18.32 8.03
CA ILE A 88 1.61 17.63 6.79
C ILE A 88 2.87 17.36 5.93
N VAL A 89 3.73 18.36 5.68
CA VAL A 89 4.94 18.20 4.83
C VAL A 89 5.95 17.22 5.43
N SER A 90 6.08 17.18 6.75
CA SER A 90 6.94 16.21 7.44
C SER A 90 6.43 14.77 7.39
N GLY A 91 5.19 14.55 6.92
CA GLY A 91 4.57 13.23 6.80
C GLY A 91 4.13 12.62 8.13
N LYS A 92 4.11 13.41 9.22
CA LYS A 92 3.59 12.98 10.52
C LYS A 92 2.06 12.87 10.52
N LEU A 93 1.39 13.67 9.69
CA LEU A 93 -0.05 13.64 9.49
C LEU A 93 -0.38 13.31 8.04
N ASP A 94 -1.38 12.46 7.85
CA ASP A 94 -1.87 12.07 6.54
C ASP A 94 -2.86 13.08 5.96
N SER A 95 -3.60 13.76 6.83
CA SER A 95 -4.54 14.82 6.49
C SER A 95 -4.79 15.75 7.67
N VAL A 96 -5.31 16.94 7.40
CA VAL A 96 -5.77 17.90 8.42
C VAL A 96 -7.17 18.36 8.06
N ILE A 97 -8.06 18.34 9.05
CA ILE A 97 -9.40 18.92 8.96
C ILE A 97 -9.38 20.25 9.71
N THR A 98 -9.71 21.33 9.02
CA THR A 98 -9.85 22.65 9.61
C THR A 98 -11.33 22.99 9.72
N PHE A 99 -11.80 23.19 10.95
CA PHE A 99 -13.11 23.74 11.24
C PHE A 99 -12.94 25.24 11.45
N GLU A 100 -13.31 26.03 10.45
CA GLU A 100 -13.26 27.49 10.52
C GLU A 100 -14.46 28.03 11.30
N LYS A 101 -14.33 29.25 11.83
CA LYS A 101 -15.41 29.92 12.55
C LYS A 101 -16.68 29.98 11.70
N GLY A 102 -17.81 29.57 12.27
CA GLY A 102 -19.10 29.53 11.57
C GLY A 102 -19.45 28.17 10.97
N TYR A 103 -18.57 27.16 11.12
CA TYR A 103 -18.88 25.77 10.77
C TYR A 103 -20.18 25.31 11.43
N SER A 104 -20.30 25.38 12.75
CA SER A 104 -21.49 24.89 13.46
C SER A 104 -22.77 25.62 13.04
N ASP A 105 -22.69 26.95 12.87
CA ASP A 105 -23.83 27.76 12.41
C ASP A 105 -24.27 27.37 10.99
N SER A 106 -23.31 27.10 10.10
CA SER A 106 -23.60 26.67 8.73
C SER A 106 -24.29 25.31 8.68
N VAL A 107 -23.85 24.37 9.52
CA VAL A 107 -24.44 23.04 9.67
C VAL A 107 -25.85 23.14 10.24
N LEU A 108 -26.05 24.01 11.24
CA LEU A 108 -27.35 24.31 11.85
C LEU A 108 -28.32 25.06 10.92
N ALA A 109 -27.80 25.79 9.94
CA ALA A 109 -28.60 26.40 8.87
C ALA A 109 -28.94 25.41 7.73
N GLY A 110 -28.51 24.15 7.84
CA GLY A 110 -28.76 23.11 6.85
C GLY A 110 -27.91 23.25 5.58
N ARG A 111 -26.88 24.11 5.61
CA ARG A 111 -25.96 24.42 4.51
C ARG A 111 -24.51 24.34 5.02
N PRO A 112 -23.96 23.13 5.20
CA PRO A 112 -22.58 22.94 5.65
C PRO A 112 -21.58 23.72 4.82
N ASP A 113 -20.73 24.48 5.50
CA ASP A 113 -19.63 25.24 4.92
C ASP A 113 -18.51 25.39 5.97
N HIS A 114 -17.48 26.20 5.70
CA HIS A 114 -16.42 26.54 6.66
C HIS A 114 -15.64 25.32 7.18
N ILE A 115 -15.54 24.27 6.36
CA ILE A 115 -14.74 23.09 6.63
C ILE A 115 -13.79 22.81 5.47
N GLN A 116 -12.51 22.59 5.80
CA GLN A 116 -11.48 22.29 4.81
C GLN A 116 -10.75 20.99 5.17
N LEU A 117 -10.52 20.14 4.17
CA LEU A 117 -9.72 18.93 4.28
C LEU A 117 -8.47 19.08 3.43
N THR A 118 -7.31 19.20 4.09
CA THR A 118 -5.99 19.32 3.45
C THR A 118 -5.25 18.00 3.58
N SER A 119 -4.66 17.50 2.49
CA SER A 119 -3.86 16.27 2.51
C SER A 119 -2.74 16.28 1.47
N ILE A 120 -1.59 15.72 1.85
CA ILE A 120 -0.50 15.40 0.91
C ILE A 120 -0.68 14.02 0.29
N LYS A 121 -1.37 13.10 0.97
CA LYS A 121 -1.68 11.79 0.41
C LYS A 121 -2.83 11.93 -0.59
N GLY A 122 -2.70 11.31 -1.76
CA GLY A 122 -3.71 11.38 -2.82
C GLY A 122 -5.07 10.84 -2.34
N ALA A 123 -6.13 11.17 -3.09
CA ALA A 123 -7.54 10.86 -2.77
C ALA A 123 -7.82 9.39 -2.40
N GLN A 124 -6.96 8.45 -2.80
CA GLN A 124 -7.05 7.04 -2.43
C GLN A 124 -6.85 6.78 -0.93
N VAL A 125 -6.07 7.60 -0.22
CA VAL A 125 -5.76 7.37 1.21
C VAL A 125 -6.74 8.12 2.12
N THR A 126 -7.18 9.31 1.74
CA THR A 126 -8.08 10.15 2.55
C THR A 126 -9.56 9.97 2.24
N GLY A 127 -9.91 9.19 1.20
CA GLY A 127 -11.28 8.94 0.79
C GLY A 127 -12.16 8.35 1.90
N PHE A 128 -11.59 7.51 2.76
CA PHE A 128 -12.30 6.94 3.92
C PHE A 128 -12.76 8.03 4.88
N VAL A 129 -11.84 8.84 5.41
CA VAL A 129 -12.18 9.91 6.36
C VAL A 129 -13.09 10.96 5.73
N LYS A 130 -12.85 11.33 4.47
CA LYS A 130 -13.72 12.26 3.75
C LYS A 130 -15.17 11.75 3.67
N SER A 131 -15.35 10.46 3.37
CA SER A 131 -16.69 9.86 3.24
C SER A 131 -17.43 9.84 4.57
N TYR A 132 -16.75 9.42 5.65
CA TYR A 132 -17.35 9.39 6.99
C TYR A 132 -17.66 10.79 7.51
N LEU A 133 -16.75 11.74 7.33
CA LEU A 133 -16.94 13.14 7.72
C LEU A 133 -18.14 13.76 7.00
N TYR A 134 -18.20 13.64 5.68
CA TYR A 134 -19.29 14.23 4.90
C TYR A 134 -20.62 13.55 5.15
N GLN A 135 -20.64 12.23 5.36
CA GLN A 135 -21.85 11.52 5.75
C GLN A 135 -22.37 12.00 7.11
N TYR A 136 -21.48 12.18 8.08
CA TYR A 136 -21.85 12.69 9.41
C TYR A 136 -22.43 14.11 9.32
N ILE A 137 -21.75 15.00 8.59
CA ILE A 137 -22.20 16.38 8.38
C ILE A 137 -23.56 16.44 7.66
N ASP A 138 -23.74 15.65 6.60
CA ASP A 138 -25.01 15.64 5.86
C ASP A 138 -26.18 15.08 6.68
N ASN A 139 -25.93 14.08 7.54
CA ASN A 139 -26.93 13.60 8.48
C ASN A 139 -27.36 14.72 9.44
N ILE A 140 -26.42 15.46 10.04
CA ILE A 140 -26.75 16.58 10.95
C ILE A 140 -27.47 17.70 10.21
N SER A 141 -27.03 18.07 9.01
CA SER A 141 -27.69 19.10 8.24
C SER A 141 -29.07 18.68 7.74
N THR A 142 -29.31 17.39 7.51
CA THR A 142 -30.66 16.88 7.24
C THR A 142 -31.56 17.02 8.46
N ILE A 143 -31.05 16.73 9.66
CA ILE A 143 -31.77 16.97 10.93
C ILE A 143 -32.09 18.47 11.09
N SER A 144 -31.13 19.34 10.83
CA SER A 144 -31.31 20.80 10.85
C SER A 144 -32.40 21.26 9.86
N ARG A 145 -32.36 20.78 8.62
CA ARG A 145 -33.39 21.09 7.61
C ARG A 145 -34.78 20.58 8.04
N ALA A 146 -34.85 19.41 8.64
CA ALA A 146 -36.10 18.83 9.14
C ALA A 146 -36.67 19.59 10.35
N ALA A 147 -35.80 20.18 11.17
CA ALA A 147 -36.19 21.01 12.31
C ALA A 147 -36.66 22.43 11.92
N ASP A 148 -36.46 22.86 10.67
CA ASP A 148 -36.89 24.17 10.12
C ASP A 148 -36.55 25.36 11.03
N GLY A 149 -35.34 25.36 11.59
CA GLY A 149 -34.86 26.42 12.49
C GLY A 149 -35.38 26.34 13.94
N ASN A 150 -36.20 25.34 14.28
CA ASN A 150 -36.62 25.09 15.66
C ASN A 150 -35.51 24.38 16.45
N GLN A 151 -34.80 25.13 17.29
CA GLN A 151 -33.66 24.64 18.06
C GLN A 151 -34.00 23.48 19.02
N GLN A 152 -35.19 23.50 19.64
CA GLN A 152 -35.61 22.45 20.56
C GLN A 152 -35.88 21.12 19.81
N THR A 153 -36.51 21.22 18.65
CA THR A 153 -36.78 20.07 17.76
C THR A 153 -35.47 19.50 17.22
N PHE A 154 -34.54 20.37 16.82
CA PHE A 154 -33.20 19.96 16.40
C PHE A 154 -32.47 19.19 17.51
N GLN A 155 -32.44 19.74 18.73
CA GLN A 155 -31.76 19.11 19.86
C GLN A 155 -32.34 17.73 20.18
N GLN A 156 -33.66 17.57 20.17
CA GLN A 156 -34.31 16.28 20.38
C GLN A 156 -33.91 15.26 19.29
N MET A 157 -34.06 15.63 18.01
CA MET A 157 -33.70 14.75 16.90
C MET A 157 -32.20 14.41 16.88
N TYR A 158 -31.35 15.35 17.26
CA TYR A 158 -29.90 15.16 17.32
C TYR A 158 -29.50 14.21 18.45
N GLN A 159 -30.11 14.34 19.64
CA GLN A 159 -29.90 13.41 20.74
C GLN A 159 -30.39 12.00 20.39
N ASP A 160 -31.55 11.88 19.76
CA ASP A 160 -32.08 10.58 19.28
C ASP A 160 -31.14 9.94 18.25
N TYR A 161 -30.54 10.73 17.36
CA TYR A 161 -29.54 10.26 16.40
C TYR A 161 -28.27 9.76 17.09
N GLN A 162 -27.76 10.49 18.10
CA GLN A 162 -26.58 10.07 18.87
C GLN A 162 -26.83 8.82 19.72
N GLN A 163 -28.04 8.67 20.26
CA GLN A 163 -28.43 7.54 21.13
C GLN A 163 -29.06 6.37 20.37
N SER A 164 -29.20 6.48 19.05
CA SER A 164 -29.83 5.48 18.20
C SER A 164 -29.23 4.09 18.45
N THR A 165 -30.07 3.18 18.94
CA THR A 165 -29.71 1.81 19.35
C THR A 165 -29.55 0.86 18.16
N PHE A 166 -29.45 1.37 16.93
CA PHE A 166 -29.26 0.54 15.74
C PHE A 166 -27.90 -0.16 15.80
N GLN A 167 -27.91 -1.45 16.12
CA GLN A 167 -26.72 -2.29 16.14
C GLN A 167 -26.41 -2.73 14.71
N LEU A 168 -25.43 -2.07 14.08
CA LEU A 168 -24.91 -2.51 12.79
C LEU A 168 -24.02 -3.75 13.01
N SER A 169 -24.51 -4.92 12.63
CA SER A 169 -23.68 -6.13 12.61
C SER A 169 -22.74 -6.09 11.41
N THR A 170 -21.52 -5.62 11.63
CA THR A 170 -20.47 -5.61 10.61
C THR A 170 -19.78 -6.97 10.58
N ASN A 171 -20.03 -7.73 9.52
CA ASN A 171 -19.22 -8.91 9.22
C ASN A 171 -18.01 -8.45 8.40
N SER A 172 -16.87 -8.29 9.07
CA SER A 172 -15.61 -7.99 8.37
C SER A 172 -15.27 -9.16 7.45
N LEU A 173 -15.22 -8.89 6.14
CA LEU A 173 -14.72 -9.85 5.16
C LEU A 173 -13.19 -9.85 5.28
N ALA A 174 -12.58 -11.03 5.24
CA ALA A 174 -11.14 -11.14 5.20
C ALA A 174 -10.60 -10.40 3.97
N ASP A 175 -9.88 -9.30 4.19
CA ASP A 175 -9.25 -8.55 3.10
C ASP A 175 -8.11 -9.37 2.48
N THR A 176 -8.44 -10.07 1.40
CA THR A 176 -7.47 -10.86 0.63
C THR A 176 -6.65 -10.02 -0.36
N SER A 177 -6.94 -8.73 -0.50
CA SER A 177 -6.30 -7.85 -1.48
C SER A 177 -4.79 -7.77 -1.25
N ARG A 178 -4.38 -7.75 0.02
CA ARG A 178 -2.98 -7.81 0.42
C ARG A 178 -2.30 -9.10 -0.04
N ASN A 179 -2.89 -10.26 0.24
CA ASN A 179 -2.34 -11.55 -0.15
C ASN A 179 -2.28 -11.69 -1.68
N LYS A 180 -3.29 -11.18 -2.39
CA LYS A 180 -3.30 -11.12 -3.86
C LYS A 180 -2.19 -10.20 -4.38
N ASN A 181 -1.98 -9.02 -3.79
CA ASN A 181 -0.94 -8.09 -4.20
C ASN A 181 0.46 -8.66 -3.93
N MET A 182 0.67 -9.26 -2.75
CA MET A 182 1.90 -9.99 -2.42
C MET A 182 2.16 -11.10 -3.43
N THR A 183 1.15 -11.92 -3.74
CA THR A 183 1.27 -13.00 -4.74
C THR A 183 1.64 -12.46 -6.12
N ASN A 184 0.95 -11.41 -6.59
CA ASN A 184 1.22 -10.80 -7.89
C ASN A 184 2.66 -10.28 -7.98
N GLN A 185 3.16 -9.64 -6.92
CA GLN A 185 4.53 -9.14 -6.88
C GLN A 185 5.56 -10.27 -6.78
N THR A 186 5.30 -11.30 -5.96
CA THR A 186 6.16 -12.49 -5.92
C THR A 186 6.26 -13.13 -7.30
N ILE A 187 5.15 -13.26 -8.02
CA ILE A 187 5.14 -13.73 -9.42
C ILE A 187 5.98 -12.80 -10.31
N GLY A 188 5.83 -11.48 -10.16
CA GLY A 188 6.64 -10.49 -10.89
C GLY A 188 8.14 -10.65 -10.64
N PHE A 189 8.55 -10.83 -9.39
CA PHE A 189 9.95 -11.10 -9.03
C PHE A 189 10.44 -12.44 -9.59
N LEU A 190 9.62 -13.50 -9.56
CA LEU A 190 9.96 -14.79 -10.16
C LEU A 190 10.19 -14.64 -11.66
N ILE A 191 9.30 -13.95 -12.37
CA ILE A 191 9.44 -13.66 -13.81
C ILE A 191 10.73 -12.87 -14.07
N MET A 192 11.01 -11.84 -13.27
CA MET A 192 12.24 -11.05 -13.39
C MET A 192 13.49 -11.92 -13.21
N ILE A 193 13.52 -12.80 -12.21
CA ILE A 193 14.62 -13.74 -11.98
C ILE A 193 14.77 -14.68 -13.19
N MET A 194 13.66 -15.23 -13.70
CA MET A 194 13.69 -16.10 -14.88
C MET A 194 14.24 -15.38 -16.12
N LEU A 195 13.88 -14.11 -16.33
CA LEU A 195 14.41 -13.30 -17.44
C LEU A 195 15.91 -13.03 -17.29
N ILE A 196 16.38 -12.71 -16.09
CA ILE A 196 17.80 -12.53 -15.79
C ILE A 196 18.57 -13.82 -16.06
N SER A 197 18.07 -14.96 -15.59
CA SER A 197 18.66 -16.29 -15.86
C SER A 197 18.70 -16.59 -17.36
N ALA A 198 17.62 -16.34 -18.11
CA ALA A 198 17.59 -16.54 -19.56
C ALA A 198 18.63 -15.65 -20.30
N SER A 199 18.80 -14.42 -19.84
CA SER A 199 19.81 -13.49 -20.38
C SER A 199 21.23 -14.01 -20.14
N ASN A 200 21.54 -14.43 -18.90
CA ASN A 200 22.85 -14.98 -18.53
C ASN A 200 23.18 -16.26 -19.33
N LEU A 201 22.21 -17.15 -19.56
CA LEU A 201 22.41 -18.34 -20.38
C LEU A 201 22.74 -18.00 -21.84
N SER A 202 22.02 -17.02 -22.39
CA SER A 202 22.27 -16.53 -23.74
C SER A 202 23.68 -15.97 -23.86
N GLU A 203 24.16 -15.22 -22.87
CA GLU A 203 25.52 -14.72 -22.80
C GLU A 203 26.56 -15.86 -22.80
N VAL A 204 26.37 -16.90 -21.97
CA VAL A 204 27.28 -18.05 -21.91
C VAL A 204 27.37 -18.77 -23.26
N ILE A 205 26.23 -19.06 -23.88
CA ILE A 205 26.18 -19.75 -25.19
C ILE A 205 26.84 -18.88 -26.27
N LEU A 206 26.60 -17.56 -26.27
CA LEU A 206 27.21 -16.64 -27.23
C LEU A 206 28.72 -16.57 -27.05
N LEU A 207 29.22 -16.43 -25.82
CA LEU A 207 30.65 -16.42 -25.51
C LEU A 207 31.34 -17.73 -25.91
N GLU A 208 30.68 -18.88 -25.73
CA GLU A 208 31.24 -20.18 -26.14
C GLU A 208 31.26 -20.36 -27.66
N LYS A 209 30.30 -19.77 -28.39
CA LYS A 209 30.34 -19.71 -29.86
C LYS A 209 31.44 -18.79 -30.36
N GLU A 210 31.57 -17.60 -29.77
CA GLU A 210 32.61 -16.62 -30.09
C GLU A 210 34.02 -17.22 -29.91
N LYS A 211 34.26 -17.87 -28.76
CA LYS A 211 35.54 -18.53 -28.45
C LYS A 211 35.75 -19.87 -29.15
N ARG A 212 34.82 -20.27 -30.03
CA ARG A 212 34.76 -21.58 -30.71
C ARG A 212 34.79 -22.80 -29.79
N THR A 213 34.53 -22.62 -28.49
CA THR A 213 34.39 -23.71 -27.52
C THR A 213 33.21 -24.61 -27.88
N TYR A 214 32.09 -24.03 -28.31
CA TYR A 214 30.92 -24.76 -28.81
C TYR A 214 31.29 -25.71 -29.96
N PHE A 215 32.00 -25.21 -30.98
CA PHE A 215 32.39 -26.01 -32.13
C PHE A 215 33.39 -27.12 -31.77
N ARG A 216 34.34 -26.83 -30.89
CA ARG A 216 35.27 -27.84 -30.35
C ARG A 216 34.56 -28.96 -29.60
N LEU A 217 33.54 -28.64 -28.81
CA LEU A 217 32.72 -29.63 -28.09
C LEU A 217 31.98 -30.54 -29.08
N LEU A 218 31.45 -29.98 -30.17
CA LEU A 218 30.77 -30.76 -31.22
C LEU A 218 31.68 -31.66 -32.05
N SER A 219 32.99 -31.44 -32.02
CA SER A 219 33.99 -32.35 -32.62
C SER A 219 34.26 -33.60 -31.76
N THR A 220 33.64 -33.70 -30.59
CA THR A 220 33.70 -34.86 -29.68
C THR A 220 32.37 -35.65 -29.74
N PRO A 221 32.12 -36.74 -28.98
CA PRO A 221 30.83 -37.47 -29.02
C PRO A 221 29.65 -36.68 -28.40
N ILE A 222 29.81 -35.38 -28.14
CA ILE A 222 28.81 -34.44 -27.66
C ILE A 222 28.10 -33.82 -28.87
N ASN A 223 26.80 -34.05 -29.01
CA ASN A 223 25.98 -33.41 -30.04
C ASN A 223 25.28 -32.15 -29.50
N ALA A 224 24.71 -31.34 -30.41
CA ALA A 224 24.05 -30.09 -30.06
C ALA A 224 22.90 -30.26 -29.06
N ARG A 225 22.15 -31.37 -29.13
CA ARG A 225 21.04 -31.66 -28.21
C ARG A 225 21.55 -31.88 -26.79
N LYS A 226 22.62 -32.67 -26.61
CA LYS A 226 23.26 -32.89 -25.31
C LYS A 226 23.77 -31.59 -24.70
N TYR A 227 24.37 -30.72 -25.52
CA TYR A 227 24.85 -29.40 -25.09
C TYR A 227 23.71 -28.46 -24.65
N LEU A 228 22.63 -28.39 -25.43
CA LEU A 228 21.47 -27.56 -25.08
C LEU A 228 20.78 -28.05 -23.80
N LEU A 229 20.58 -29.36 -23.68
CA LEU A 229 20.00 -29.96 -22.47
C LEU A 229 20.87 -29.72 -21.23
N ALA A 230 22.19 -29.80 -21.36
CA ALA A 230 23.11 -29.50 -20.26
C ALA A 230 23.01 -28.03 -19.82
N ASN A 231 22.89 -27.11 -20.77
CA ASN A 231 22.75 -25.67 -20.49
C ASN A 231 21.38 -25.33 -19.85
N VAL A 232 20.30 -25.98 -20.29
CA VAL A 232 18.97 -25.85 -19.65
C VAL A 232 18.97 -26.37 -18.22
N LEU A 233 19.71 -27.43 -17.91
CA LEU A 233 19.78 -28.00 -16.56
C LEU A 233 20.60 -27.16 -15.57
N VAL A 234 21.46 -26.26 -16.05
CA VAL A 234 22.31 -25.40 -15.20
C VAL A 234 21.61 -24.08 -14.86
N ASN A 235 20.65 -23.66 -15.67
CA ASN A 235 19.97 -22.36 -15.59
C ASN A 235 18.66 -22.45 -14.80
#